data_AF-A7VGE8-F1
#
_entry.id   AF-A7VGE8-F1
#
_cell.length_a   1.000
_cell.length_b   1.000
_cell.length_c   1.000
_cell.angle_alpha   90.00
_cell.angle_beta   90.00
_cell.angle_gamma   90.00
#
_symmetry.space_group_name_H-M   'P 1'
#
loop_
_entity.id
_entity.type
_entity.pdbx_description
1 polymer ?
#
loop_
_entity_poly.entity_id
_entity_poly.type
_entity_poly.pdbx_seq_one_letter_code
_entity_poly.pdbx_strand_id
1 'polypeptide(L)'
;MDYRNVTFRQLFITGTCLIFPIAFWNIVQIMTNFSKNNGILSLFLMLMLALVYVVLLHLALSGVVKMSDPAKEKTEITGAKVWNNKKKVAIASIYVIRYVIRVLFLLYFFVQGSRILMLPDYAGTILVVPVLLALFYMAGKGLRGYIGFAEASVIGIGITLVLFVICGFWNADFSGLKEYVEFQMQASACNTICQVLIKGYLMIVGLCMLEFVMYLYLRVEKRRRGMLVWTVSVPVVLAFVASCFVISLLGLQGRTAGSKGILNVVGAMMFPGGANARLGLLACYLLIIFGLLLLAIHIVFICQFVDEIWKIICVWRKSGGMRAVGDDKSTDLHGCDSDNAMDKKVMEEKNDTFEDKTQKKNKYSAEEDMEEKRSLWIRGGCVVVLFLLFMWMDRFLGERDAGRAFMSYIAAVDIPLSVLVPAFAGRKRTNPGKLAKMAAEVIGGVLIACMLSGCMDRSIEAVDYLRVVMISETEGGYEYTFVTDSLEGAESAAESEEREYPVVAENLQQARAEYDQAHDRSLDLSHVEYIVVDSEETLRQMYPELIKEFVTNYVEVICTDSLYQGEASGSIRKYIATHYKGECLATLGE
;
A
#
# COMPACT_ATOMS: atom_id res chain seq x y z
N MET A 1 12.75 -13.83 -23.31
CA MET A 1 11.28 -14.04 -23.35
C MET A 1 10.68 -13.15 -24.43
N ASP A 2 9.74 -13.69 -25.21
CA ASP A 2 9.12 -12.99 -26.33
C ASP A 2 7.88 -12.20 -25.87
N TYR A 3 8.11 -10.97 -25.41
CA TYR A 3 7.04 -10.03 -25.02
C TYR A 3 6.10 -9.66 -26.18
N ARG A 4 6.47 -10.03 -27.41
CA ARG A 4 5.84 -9.59 -28.65
C ARG A 4 4.44 -10.19 -28.88
N ASN A 5 4.13 -11.32 -28.25
CA ASN A 5 2.92 -12.11 -28.54
C ASN A 5 1.76 -11.95 -27.53
N VAL A 6 1.80 -10.97 -26.62
CA VAL A 6 0.68 -10.76 -25.68
C VAL A 6 -0.55 -10.25 -26.44
N THR A 7 -1.66 -10.99 -26.35
CA THR A 7 -2.91 -10.61 -27.01
C THR A 7 -3.63 -9.49 -26.25
N PHE A 8 -4.56 -8.78 -26.91
CA PHE A 8 -5.41 -7.77 -26.26
C PHE A 8 -6.15 -8.35 -25.04
N ARG A 9 -6.72 -9.54 -25.18
CA ARG A 9 -7.45 -10.24 -24.11
C ARG A 9 -6.55 -10.47 -22.90
N GLN A 10 -5.32 -10.93 -23.11
CA GLN A 10 -4.35 -11.19 -22.04
C GLN A 10 -3.91 -9.92 -21.32
N LEU A 11 -3.67 -8.85 -22.09
CA LEU A 11 -3.33 -7.54 -21.52
C LEU A 11 -4.50 -6.96 -20.72
N PHE A 12 -5.73 -7.08 -21.25
CA PHE A 12 -6.94 -6.64 -20.57
C PHE A 12 -7.14 -7.38 -19.24
N ILE A 13 -7.14 -8.72 -19.26
CA ILE A 13 -7.27 -9.55 -18.04
C ILE A 13 -6.20 -9.20 -17.02
N THR A 14 -4.94 -9.11 -17.47
CA THR A 14 -3.81 -8.74 -16.59
C THR A 14 -4.00 -7.36 -15.99
N GLY A 15 -4.37 -6.36 -16.79
CA GLY A 15 -4.61 -5.00 -16.32
C GLY A 15 -5.76 -4.95 -15.31
N THR A 16 -6.85 -5.66 -15.57
CA THR A 16 -7.98 -5.78 -14.63
C THR A 16 -7.55 -6.38 -13.31
N CYS A 17 -6.86 -7.52 -13.32
CA CYS A 17 -6.41 -8.19 -12.10
C CYS A 17 -5.41 -7.36 -11.27
N LEU A 18 -4.71 -6.40 -11.87
CA LEU A 18 -3.74 -5.55 -11.18
C LEU A 18 -4.34 -4.23 -10.69
N ILE A 19 -5.14 -3.56 -11.52
CA ILE A 19 -5.67 -2.23 -11.22
C ILE A 19 -6.90 -2.32 -10.31
N PHE A 20 -7.84 -3.23 -10.61
CA PHE A 20 -9.10 -3.34 -9.88
C PHE A 20 -8.92 -3.50 -8.37
N PRO A 21 -8.19 -4.50 -7.84
CA PRO A 21 -8.16 -4.74 -6.40
C PRO A 21 -7.53 -3.60 -5.60
N ILE A 22 -6.49 -2.95 -6.14
CA ILE A 22 -5.81 -1.83 -5.44
C ILE A 22 -6.64 -0.56 -5.55
N ALA A 23 -7.22 -0.26 -6.72
CA ALA A 23 -8.11 0.88 -6.87
C ALA A 23 -9.34 0.74 -5.97
N PHE A 24 -9.94 -0.45 -5.93
CA PHE A 24 -11.08 -0.76 -5.07
C PHE A 24 -10.74 -0.57 -3.59
N TRP A 25 -9.66 -1.19 -3.10
CA TRP A 25 -9.19 -1.03 -1.72
C TRP A 25 -8.93 0.43 -1.39
N ASN A 26 -8.23 1.14 -2.28
CA ASN A 26 -7.84 2.52 -2.06
C ASN A 26 -9.06 3.47 -1.99
N ILE A 27 -10.01 3.32 -2.91
CA ILE A 27 -11.22 4.15 -2.94
C ILE A 27 -12.05 3.89 -1.68
N VAL A 28 -12.23 2.62 -1.28
CA VAL A 28 -12.96 2.29 -0.04
C VAL A 28 -12.27 2.94 1.15
N GLN A 29 -10.96 2.75 1.33
CA GLN A 29 -10.21 3.32 2.45
C GLN A 29 -10.28 4.85 2.51
N ILE A 30 -10.16 5.52 1.37
CA ILE A 30 -10.22 6.99 1.35
C ILE A 30 -11.64 7.48 1.65
N MET A 31 -12.66 6.81 1.13
CA MET A 31 -14.06 7.21 1.34
C MET A 31 -14.56 6.88 2.75
N THR A 32 -13.96 5.92 3.46
CA THR A 32 -14.28 5.62 4.86
C THR A 32 -13.51 6.48 5.85
N ASN A 33 -12.23 6.77 5.57
CA ASN A 33 -11.33 7.40 6.55
C ASN A 33 -11.27 8.94 6.42
N PHE A 34 -11.74 9.50 5.30
CA PHE A 34 -11.80 10.95 5.11
C PHE A 34 -13.25 11.45 5.17
N SER A 35 -13.44 12.74 5.46
CA SER A 35 -14.76 13.39 5.48
C SER A 35 -15.59 13.02 4.23
N LYS A 36 -16.89 12.79 4.41
CA LYS A 36 -17.80 12.42 3.32
C LYS A 36 -17.94 13.54 2.27
N ASN A 37 -17.72 14.79 2.69
CA ASN A 37 -17.97 15.96 1.87
C ASN A 37 -17.00 16.06 0.67
N ASN A 38 -17.52 16.56 -0.45
CA ASN A 38 -16.77 16.88 -1.66
C ASN A 38 -16.09 15.67 -2.34
N GLY A 39 -16.69 14.48 -2.20
CA GLY A 39 -16.21 13.23 -2.81
C GLY A 39 -16.15 13.31 -4.34
N ILE A 40 -17.20 13.83 -4.99
CA ILE A 40 -17.24 14.01 -6.45
C ILE A 40 -16.08 14.87 -6.96
N LEU A 41 -15.80 15.99 -6.28
CA LEU A 41 -14.74 16.90 -6.72
C LEU A 41 -13.36 16.24 -6.61
N SER A 42 -13.16 15.44 -5.55
CA SER A 42 -11.96 14.63 -5.35
C SER A 42 -11.80 13.55 -6.43
N LEU A 43 -12.91 12.92 -6.86
CA LEU A 43 -12.91 11.96 -7.96
C LEU A 43 -12.60 12.60 -9.31
N PHE A 44 -13.16 13.79 -9.59
CA PHE A 44 -12.83 14.54 -10.80
C PHE A 44 -11.34 14.91 -10.84
N LEU A 45 -10.80 15.36 -9.71
CA LEU A 45 -9.37 15.63 -9.57
C LEU A 45 -8.52 14.37 -9.78
N MET A 46 -8.93 13.23 -9.21
CA MET A 46 -8.26 11.94 -9.44
C MET A 46 -8.22 11.60 -10.93
N LEU A 47 -9.33 11.75 -11.66
CA LEU A 47 -9.38 11.47 -13.10
C LEU A 47 -8.43 12.38 -13.89
N MET A 48 -8.41 13.67 -13.59
CA MET A 48 -7.50 14.63 -14.23
C MET A 48 -6.04 14.26 -14.00
N LEU A 49 -5.67 13.96 -12.76
CA LEU A 49 -4.32 13.59 -12.41
C LEU A 49 -3.93 12.20 -12.95
N ALA A 50 -4.87 11.26 -13.04
CA ALA A 50 -4.68 9.96 -13.68
C ALA A 50 -4.37 10.11 -15.18
N LEU A 51 -5.07 11.00 -15.88
CA LEU A 51 -4.77 11.31 -17.28
C LEU A 51 -3.37 11.88 -17.45
N VAL A 52 -2.99 12.85 -16.60
CA VAL A 52 -1.62 13.39 -16.58
C VAL A 52 -0.60 12.29 -16.34
N TYR A 53 -0.85 11.41 -15.38
CA TYR A 53 0.03 10.29 -15.06
C TYR A 53 0.20 9.29 -16.22
N VAL A 54 -0.89 8.92 -16.90
CA VAL A 54 -0.85 8.07 -18.11
C VAL A 54 0.01 8.71 -19.19
N VAL A 55 -0.16 10.00 -19.46
CA VAL A 55 0.60 10.74 -20.47
C VAL A 55 2.09 10.77 -20.11
N LEU A 56 2.42 11.11 -18.87
CA LEU A 56 3.81 11.14 -18.38
C LEU A 56 4.48 9.77 -18.47
N LEU A 57 3.80 8.70 -18.04
CA LEU A 57 4.30 7.33 -18.17
C LEU A 57 4.53 6.93 -19.63
N HIS A 58 3.59 7.26 -20.51
CA HIS A 58 3.73 6.93 -21.93
C HIS A 58 4.94 7.63 -22.56
N LEU A 59 5.13 8.92 -22.27
CA LEU A 59 6.28 9.69 -22.75
C LEU A 59 7.60 9.14 -22.20
N ALA A 60 7.66 8.86 -20.89
CA ALA A 60 8.86 8.34 -20.23
C ALA A 60 9.25 6.95 -20.76
N LEU A 61 8.30 6.01 -20.85
CA LEU A 61 8.57 4.62 -21.24
C LEU A 61 8.74 4.44 -22.74
N SER A 62 8.03 5.22 -23.58
CA SER A 62 8.20 5.15 -25.03
C SER A 62 9.62 5.54 -25.47
N GLY A 63 10.26 6.49 -24.77
CA GLY A 63 11.67 6.85 -24.98
C GLY A 63 12.62 5.69 -24.69
N VAL A 64 12.37 4.92 -23.63
CA VAL A 64 13.17 3.74 -23.25
C VAL A 64 13.01 2.61 -24.26
N VAL A 65 11.77 2.29 -24.66
CA VAL A 65 11.50 1.19 -25.60
C VAL A 65 12.10 1.47 -26.98
N LYS A 66 12.07 2.73 -27.45
CA LYS A 66 12.72 3.13 -28.71
C LYS A 66 14.24 3.04 -28.67
N MET A 67 14.87 3.09 -27.50
CA MET A 67 16.32 2.93 -27.33
C MET A 67 16.76 1.47 -27.21
N SER A 68 15.87 0.55 -26.88
CA SER A 68 16.16 -0.88 -26.75
C SER A 68 16.12 -1.67 -28.08
N ASP A 69 16.02 -1.00 -29.22
CA ASP A 69 15.98 -1.66 -30.54
C ASP A 69 17.36 -2.29 -30.87
N PRO A 70 17.46 -3.62 -31.01
CA PRO A 70 18.73 -4.33 -31.13
C PRO A 70 19.49 -4.02 -32.43
N ALA A 71 18.83 -3.41 -33.42
CA ALA A 71 19.45 -2.99 -34.68
C ALA A 71 20.45 -1.83 -34.51
N LYS A 72 20.36 -1.04 -33.44
CA LYS A 72 21.27 0.10 -33.17
C LYS A 72 22.36 -0.17 -32.14
N GLU A 73 22.39 -1.35 -31.51
CA GLU A 73 23.37 -1.69 -30.46
C GLU A 73 24.72 -2.17 -31.03
N LYS A 74 24.83 -2.38 -32.35
CA LYS A 74 26.05 -2.88 -33.00
C LYS A 74 27.17 -1.85 -33.22
N THR A 75 26.96 -0.57 -32.90
CA THR A 75 27.82 0.50 -33.47
C THR A 75 28.46 1.49 -32.48
N GLU A 76 28.66 1.19 -31.19
CA GLU A 76 29.44 2.08 -30.32
C GLU A 76 30.48 1.37 -29.43
N ILE A 77 31.71 1.83 -29.60
CA ILE A 77 32.98 1.20 -29.23
C ILE A 77 33.33 1.41 -27.74
N THR A 78 34.08 0.43 -27.24
CA THR A 78 34.63 0.04 -25.92
C THR A 78 34.78 1.01 -24.72
N GLY A 79 34.46 2.31 -24.80
CA GLY A 79 34.33 3.21 -23.64
C GLY A 79 32.88 3.45 -23.19
N ALA A 80 31.97 3.58 -24.16
CA ALA A 80 30.54 3.84 -23.94
C ALA A 80 29.79 2.64 -23.31
N LYS A 81 30.28 1.42 -23.57
CA LYS A 81 29.67 0.15 -23.09
C LYS A 81 29.73 0.01 -21.57
N VAL A 82 30.83 0.42 -20.92
CA VAL A 82 30.97 0.36 -19.45
C VAL A 82 30.07 1.39 -18.77
N TRP A 83 30.00 2.61 -19.32
CA TRP A 83 29.12 3.67 -18.82
C TRP A 83 27.63 3.30 -18.95
N ASN A 84 27.24 2.76 -20.10
CA ASN A 84 25.88 2.29 -20.34
C ASN A 84 25.51 1.13 -19.39
N ASN A 85 26.45 0.22 -19.10
CA ASN A 85 26.24 -0.86 -18.14
C ASN A 85 26.07 -0.36 -16.70
N LYS A 86 26.85 0.64 -16.25
CA LYS A 86 26.67 1.25 -14.91
C LYS A 86 25.30 1.91 -14.77
N LYS A 87 24.85 2.61 -15.82
CA LYS A 87 23.52 3.21 -15.89
C LYS A 87 22.42 2.15 -15.83
N LYS A 88 22.53 1.08 -16.62
CA LYS A 88 21.56 -0.05 -16.65
C LYS A 88 21.46 -0.72 -15.29
N VAL A 89 22.59 -1.00 -14.62
CA VAL A 89 22.61 -1.58 -13.25
C VAL A 89 21.89 -0.66 -12.26
N ALA A 90 22.21 0.64 -12.24
CA ALA A 90 21.58 1.58 -11.32
C ALA A 90 20.05 1.65 -11.51
N ILE A 91 19.57 1.69 -12.75
CA ILE A 91 18.14 1.70 -13.06
C ILE A 91 17.48 0.40 -12.60
N ALA A 92 18.07 -0.76 -12.92
CA ALA A 92 17.56 -2.05 -12.51
C ALA A 92 17.52 -2.19 -10.97
N SER A 93 18.54 -1.70 -10.26
CA SER A 93 18.57 -1.69 -8.80
C SER A 93 17.44 -0.86 -8.20
N ILE A 94 17.12 0.31 -8.77
CA ILE A 94 15.99 1.13 -8.31
C ILE A 94 14.66 0.38 -8.49
N TYR A 95 14.46 -0.30 -9.62
CA TYR A 95 13.26 -1.12 -9.83
C TYR A 95 13.17 -2.29 -8.85
N VAL A 96 14.28 -2.99 -8.58
CA VAL A 96 14.33 -4.06 -7.58
C VAL A 96 13.91 -3.53 -6.21
N ILE A 97 14.48 -2.41 -5.75
CA ILE A 97 14.16 -1.82 -4.46
C ILE A 97 12.67 -1.43 -4.38
N ARG A 98 12.15 -0.73 -5.39
CA ARG A 98 10.74 -0.31 -5.44
C ARG A 98 9.79 -1.50 -5.37
N TYR A 99 10.06 -2.55 -6.14
CA TYR A 99 9.20 -3.72 -6.17
C TYR A 99 9.33 -4.60 -4.92
N VAL A 100 10.52 -4.68 -4.31
CA VAL A 100 10.68 -5.33 -3.00
C VAL A 100 9.83 -4.61 -1.95
N ILE A 101 9.88 -3.27 -1.87
CA ILE A 101 9.06 -2.51 -0.93
C ILE A 101 7.57 -2.74 -1.18
N ARG A 102 7.10 -2.65 -2.44
CA ARG A 102 5.69 -2.94 -2.79
C ARG A 102 5.28 -4.36 -2.40
N VAL A 103 6.10 -5.37 -2.68
CA VAL A 103 5.81 -6.77 -2.33
C VAL A 103 5.72 -6.95 -0.83
N LEU A 104 6.60 -6.31 -0.06
CA LEU A 104 6.57 -6.44 1.40
C LEU A 104 5.25 -5.91 1.96
N PHE A 105 4.83 -4.70 1.59
CA PHE A 105 3.53 -4.15 2.02
C PHE A 105 2.35 -5.00 1.56
N LEU A 106 2.33 -5.42 0.29
CA LEU A 106 1.26 -6.28 -0.24
C LEU A 106 1.21 -7.64 0.47
N LEU A 107 2.37 -8.21 0.80
CA LEU A 107 2.47 -9.47 1.53
C LEU A 107 1.98 -9.30 2.96
N TYR A 108 2.29 -8.18 3.60
CA TYR A 108 1.76 -7.83 4.92
C TYR A 108 0.23 -7.70 4.90
N PHE A 109 -0.34 -6.91 3.98
CA PHE A 109 -1.80 -6.81 3.87
C PHE A 109 -2.46 -8.14 3.53
N PHE A 110 -1.82 -8.97 2.70
CA PHE A 110 -2.30 -10.31 2.39
C PHE A 110 -2.36 -11.19 3.64
N VAL A 111 -1.30 -11.18 4.45
CA VAL A 111 -1.19 -11.99 5.67
C VAL A 111 -2.17 -11.50 6.73
N GLN A 112 -2.23 -10.19 6.97
CA GLN A 112 -3.18 -9.61 7.92
C GLN A 112 -4.63 -9.88 7.47
N GLY A 113 -4.94 -9.67 6.20
CA GLY A 113 -6.24 -10.04 5.63
C GLY A 113 -6.56 -11.52 5.83
N SER A 114 -5.59 -12.42 5.60
CA SER A 114 -5.78 -13.85 5.81
C SER A 114 -6.00 -14.21 7.28
N ARG A 115 -5.31 -13.56 8.23
CA ARG A 115 -5.53 -13.75 9.67
C ARG A 115 -6.92 -13.30 10.07
N ILE A 116 -7.31 -12.12 9.61
CA ILE A 116 -8.61 -11.51 9.93
C ILE A 116 -9.77 -12.33 9.34
N LEU A 117 -9.62 -12.85 8.11
CA LEU A 117 -10.72 -13.51 7.38
C LEU A 117 -10.76 -15.04 7.54
N MET A 118 -9.62 -15.72 7.66
CA MET A 118 -9.54 -17.18 7.51
C MET A 118 -8.84 -17.89 8.67
N LEU A 119 -7.73 -17.35 9.17
CA LEU A 119 -6.79 -18.06 10.03
C LEU A 119 -6.35 -17.18 11.21
N PRO A 120 -7.27 -16.80 12.12
CA PRO A 120 -7.01 -15.82 13.19
C PRO A 120 -5.97 -16.30 14.20
N ASP A 121 -5.97 -17.60 14.50
CA ASP A 121 -5.09 -18.21 15.51
C ASP A 121 -3.67 -18.47 15.01
N TYR A 122 -3.42 -18.30 13.70
CA TYR A 122 -2.11 -18.57 13.11
C TYR A 122 -1.20 -17.34 13.19
N ALA A 123 0.05 -17.58 13.56
CA ALA A 123 1.09 -16.56 13.49
C ALA A 123 1.33 -16.14 12.03
N GLY A 124 1.47 -14.83 11.79
CA GLY A 124 1.68 -14.28 10.44
C GLY A 124 2.90 -14.90 9.74
N THR A 125 3.95 -15.22 10.48
CA THR A 125 5.17 -15.89 9.98
C THR A 125 4.89 -17.26 9.37
N ILE A 126 3.93 -18.01 9.91
CA ILE A 126 3.55 -19.33 9.38
C ILE A 126 2.77 -19.18 8.07
N LEU A 127 1.88 -18.18 8.00
CA LEU A 127 1.06 -17.92 6.82
C LEU A 127 1.86 -17.44 5.61
N VAL A 128 3.00 -16.77 5.84
CA VAL A 128 3.88 -16.31 4.75
C VAL A 128 4.54 -17.45 4.00
N VAL A 129 4.89 -18.55 4.67
CA VAL A 129 5.62 -19.67 4.07
C VAL A 129 4.93 -20.25 2.83
N PRO A 130 3.64 -20.68 2.87
CA PRO A 130 2.96 -21.21 1.69
C PRO A 130 2.80 -20.17 0.58
N VAL A 131 2.63 -18.89 0.93
CA VAL A 131 2.56 -17.80 -0.04
C VAL A 131 3.89 -17.65 -0.78
N LEU A 132 5.00 -17.61 -0.05
CA LEU A 132 6.34 -17.54 -0.62
C LEU A 132 6.68 -18.75 -1.50
N LEU A 133 6.24 -19.96 -1.14
CA LEU A 133 6.38 -21.15 -1.96
C LEU A 133 5.58 -21.03 -3.28
N ALA A 134 4.34 -20.53 -3.21
CA ALA A 134 3.55 -20.26 -4.41
C ALA A 134 4.22 -19.21 -5.30
N LEU A 135 4.79 -18.16 -4.70
CA LEU A 135 5.53 -17.12 -5.43
C LEU A 135 6.81 -17.64 -6.06
N PHE A 136 7.54 -18.52 -5.37
CA PHE A 136 8.71 -19.22 -5.93
C PHE A 136 8.34 -20.00 -7.19
N TYR A 137 7.24 -20.77 -7.12
CA TYR A 137 6.73 -21.53 -8.26
C TYR A 137 6.32 -20.62 -9.43
N MET A 138 5.64 -19.51 -9.14
CA MET A 138 5.19 -18.56 -10.16
C MET A 138 6.36 -17.81 -10.82
N ALA A 139 7.37 -17.41 -10.03
CA ALA A 139 8.64 -16.90 -10.54
C ALA A 139 9.31 -17.91 -11.50
N GLY A 140 9.16 -19.20 -11.15
CA GLY A 140 9.45 -20.40 -11.92
C GLY A 140 9.00 -20.35 -13.37
N LYS A 141 7.71 -20.05 -13.55
CA LYS A 141 7.02 -20.05 -14.85
C LYS A 141 7.12 -18.71 -15.58
N GLY A 142 7.53 -17.64 -14.90
CA GLY A 142 7.68 -16.30 -15.45
C GLY A 142 6.36 -15.70 -15.93
N LEU A 143 6.43 -14.69 -16.81
CA LEU A 143 5.26 -13.91 -17.24
C LEU A 143 4.21 -14.76 -17.97
N ARG A 144 4.62 -15.79 -18.71
CA ARG A 144 3.67 -16.71 -19.38
C ARG A 144 2.84 -17.52 -18.38
N GLY A 145 3.47 -18.02 -17.32
CA GLY A 145 2.75 -18.71 -16.24
C GLY A 145 1.81 -17.78 -15.48
N TYR A 146 2.26 -16.55 -15.22
CA TYR A 146 1.42 -15.52 -14.62
C TYR A 146 0.18 -15.21 -15.45
N ILE A 147 0.33 -14.96 -16.77
CA ILE A 147 -0.79 -14.68 -17.66
C ILE A 147 -1.75 -15.88 -17.70
N GLY A 148 -1.23 -17.11 -17.80
CA GLY A 148 -2.07 -18.32 -17.79
C GLY A 148 -2.86 -18.49 -16.48
N PHE A 149 -2.24 -18.18 -15.34
CA PHE A 149 -2.93 -18.17 -14.05
C PHE A 149 -4.03 -17.10 -14.00
N ALA A 150 -3.73 -15.87 -14.44
CA ALA A 150 -4.73 -14.80 -14.50
C ALA A 150 -5.92 -15.15 -15.41
N GLU A 151 -5.66 -15.75 -16.58
CA GLU A 151 -6.71 -16.23 -17.50
C GLU A 151 -7.57 -17.34 -16.88
N ALA A 152 -6.98 -18.26 -16.12
CA ALA A 152 -7.72 -19.31 -15.44
C ALA A 152 -8.58 -18.75 -14.29
N SER A 153 -8.05 -17.77 -13.55
CA SER A 153 -8.72 -17.20 -12.37
C SER A 153 -9.84 -16.21 -12.73
N VAL A 154 -9.79 -15.52 -13.88
CA VAL A 154 -10.71 -14.40 -14.19
C VAL A 154 -12.19 -14.81 -14.18
N ILE A 155 -12.50 -16.05 -14.61
CA ILE A 155 -13.88 -16.55 -14.62
C ILE A 155 -14.39 -16.72 -13.18
N GLY A 156 -13.58 -17.33 -12.31
CA GLY A 156 -13.92 -17.50 -10.90
C GLY A 156 -14.05 -16.17 -10.15
N ILE A 157 -13.15 -15.21 -10.44
CA ILE A 157 -13.25 -13.84 -9.93
C ILE A 157 -14.58 -13.21 -10.36
N GLY A 158 -14.92 -13.30 -11.65
CA GLY A 158 -16.15 -12.74 -12.20
C GLY A 158 -17.40 -13.32 -11.57
N ILE A 159 -17.49 -14.66 -11.45
CA ILE A 159 -18.61 -15.34 -10.78
C ILE A 159 -18.72 -14.87 -9.33
N THR A 160 -17.59 -14.79 -8.62
CA THR A 160 -17.57 -14.40 -7.21
C THR A 160 -18.04 -12.96 -7.02
N LEU A 161 -17.60 -12.03 -7.87
CA LEU A 161 -18.04 -10.63 -7.84
C LEU A 161 -19.53 -10.49 -8.16
N VAL A 162 -20.04 -11.23 -9.15
CA VAL A 162 -21.47 -11.22 -9.51
C VAL A 162 -22.32 -11.75 -8.36
N LEU A 163 -21.90 -12.86 -7.72
CA LEU A 163 -22.58 -13.40 -6.54
C LEU A 163 -22.56 -12.39 -5.39
N PHE A 164 -21.44 -11.72 -5.15
CA PHE A 164 -21.33 -10.70 -4.11
C PHE A 164 -22.32 -9.55 -4.33
N VAL A 165 -22.47 -9.07 -5.58
CA VAL A 165 -23.45 -8.04 -5.93
C VAL A 165 -24.88 -8.57 -5.73
N ILE A 166 -25.22 -9.74 -6.27
CA ILE A 166 -26.59 -10.29 -6.17
C ILE A 166 -27.01 -10.49 -4.71
N CYS A 167 -26.12 -11.04 -3.89
CA CYS A 167 -26.40 -11.29 -2.47
C CYS A 167 -26.43 -10.02 -1.63
N GLY A 168 -25.56 -9.05 -1.92
CA GLY A 168 -25.51 -7.79 -1.19
C GLY A 168 -26.59 -6.80 -1.60
N PHE A 169 -27.16 -6.90 -2.79
CA PHE A 169 -28.03 -5.86 -3.37
C PHE A 169 -29.22 -5.50 -2.48
N TRP A 170 -29.84 -6.49 -1.85
CA TRP A 170 -31.00 -6.29 -0.99
C TRP A 170 -30.67 -5.66 0.37
N ASN A 171 -29.40 -5.71 0.78
CA ASN A 171 -28.92 -5.18 2.05
C ASN A 171 -28.21 -3.83 1.91
N ALA A 172 -28.06 -3.32 0.68
CA ALA A 172 -27.33 -2.08 0.42
C ALA A 172 -28.25 -0.86 0.57
N ASP A 173 -27.84 0.10 1.41
CA ASP A 173 -28.49 1.40 1.51
C ASP A 173 -27.76 2.46 0.65
N PHE A 174 -28.36 2.80 -0.48
CA PHE A 174 -27.80 3.78 -1.41
C PHE A 174 -28.08 5.23 -1.00
N SER A 175 -28.93 5.48 0.00
CA SER A 175 -29.30 6.84 0.42
C SER A 175 -28.08 7.62 0.97
N GLY A 176 -27.20 6.94 1.71
CA GLY A 176 -25.96 7.51 2.26
C GLY A 176 -24.93 7.93 1.21
N LEU A 177 -25.05 7.50 -0.06
CA LEU A 177 -24.17 8.00 -1.13
C LEU A 177 -24.42 9.48 -1.44
N LYS A 178 -25.60 10.02 -1.11
CA LYS A 178 -25.94 11.43 -1.34
C LYS A 178 -24.97 12.38 -0.64
N GLU A 179 -24.51 12.03 0.56
CA GLU A 179 -23.55 12.82 1.34
C GLU A 179 -22.19 12.97 0.63
N TYR A 180 -21.80 12.00 -0.19
CA TYR A 180 -20.56 12.06 -0.99
C TYR A 180 -20.67 12.90 -2.26
N VAL A 181 -21.92 13.13 -2.71
CA VAL A 181 -22.28 13.90 -3.90
C VAL A 181 -22.49 15.38 -3.55
N GLU A 182 -22.94 15.67 -2.33
CA GLU A 182 -23.21 17.03 -1.89
C GLU A 182 -21.94 17.85 -1.71
N PHE A 183 -21.97 19.07 -2.26
CA PHE A 183 -20.92 20.06 -2.06
C PHE A 183 -21.19 20.79 -0.75
N GLN A 184 -20.31 20.60 0.22
CA GLN A 184 -20.38 21.29 1.50
C GLN A 184 -19.08 22.04 1.74
N MET A 185 -19.22 23.35 1.96
CA MET A 185 -18.12 24.20 2.39
C MET A 185 -17.77 23.84 3.84
N GLN A 186 -16.54 23.38 4.05
CA GLN A 186 -16.00 23.17 5.41
C GLN A 186 -15.61 24.52 6.03
N ALA A 187 -15.16 24.51 7.28
CA ALA A 187 -14.81 25.68 8.12
C ALA A 187 -14.10 26.84 7.39
N SER A 188 -13.34 26.58 6.31
CA SER A 188 -12.96 27.59 5.34
C SER A 188 -12.87 27.05 3.89
N ALA A 189 -12.88 27.98 2.91
CA ALA A 189 -12.64 27.65 1.51
C ALA A 189 -11.25 27.01 1.30
N CYS A 190 -10.23 27.46 2.05
CA CYS A 190 -8.89 26.90 2.00
C CYS A 190 -8.87 25.45 2.48
N ASN A 191 -9.50 25.14 3.61
CA ASN A 191 -9.59 23.78 4.14
C ASN A 191 -10.32 22.86 3.15
N THR A 192 -11.44 23.32 2.60
CA THR A 192 -12.21 22.60 1.59
C THR A 192 -11.35 22.24 0.36
N ILE A 193 -10.57 23.20 -0.16
CA ILE A 193 -9.67 22.99 -1.30
C ILE A 193 -8.56 22.00 -0.93
N CYS A 194 -7.90 22.17 0.22
CA CYS A 194 -6.83 21.30 0.68
C CYS A 194 -7.32 19.85 0.85
N GLN A 195 -8.50 19.64 1.45
CA GLN A 195 -9.06 18.30 1.61
C GLN A 195 -9.37 17.65 0.26
N VAL A 196 -9.96 18.38 -0.68
CA VAL A 196 -10.24 17.87 -2.03
C VAL A 196 -8.94 17.49 -2.76
N LEU A 197 -7.91 18.34 -2.64
CA LEU A 197 -6.59 18.08 -3.23
C LEU A 197 -5.95 16.82 -2.64
N ILE A 198 -5.96 16.68 -1.32
CA ILE A 198 -5.38 15.53 -0.63
C ILE A 198 -6.14 14.25 -0.97
N LYS A 199 -7.48 14.25 -0.86
CA LYS A 199 -8.32 13.09 -1.19
C LYS A 199 -8.13 12.66 -2.65
N GLY A 200 -8.23 13.61 -3.60
CA GLY A 200 -8.06 13.30 -5.01
C GLY A 200 -6.65 12.81 -5.35
N TYR A 201 -5.62 13.36 -4.72
CA TYR A 201 -4.24 12.88 -4.88
C TYR A 201 -4.05 11.46 -4.32
N LEU A 202 -4.55 11.19 -3.12
CA LEU A 202 -4.48 9.87 -2.50
C LEU A 202 -5.26 8.82 -3.32
N MET A 203 -6.36 9.19 -3.98
CA MET A 203 -7.11 8.24 -4.83
C MET A 203 -6.28 7.74 -6.02
N ILE A 204 -5.31 8.52 -6.53
CA ILE A 204 -4.39 8.10 -7.60
C ILE A 204 -3.45 6.98 -7.16
N VAL A 205 -3.17 6.86 -5.86
CA VAL A 205 -2.31 5.79 -5.32
C VAL A 205 -2.84 4.41 -5.74
N GLY A 206 -4.15 4.26 -5.92
CA GLY A 206 -4.81 3.07 -6.45
C GLY A 206 -4.37 2.68 -7.87
N LEU A 207 -3.75 3.60 -8.62
CA LEU A 207 -3.23 3.40 -9.97
C LEU A 207 -1.72 3.12 -10.01
N CYS A 208 -1.09 2.77 -8.88
CA CYS A 208 0.34 2.48 -8.82
C CYS A 208 0.81 1.35 -9.77
N MET A 209 -0.09 0.43 -10.15
CA MET A 209 0.18 -0.65 -11.11
C MET A 209 0.16 -0.21 -12.58
N LEU A 210 -0.22 1.03 -12.88
CA LEU A 210 -0.30 1.53 -14.25
C LEU A 210 1.05 1.49 -14.98
N GLU A 211 2.15 1.66 -14.25
CA GLU A 211 3.52 1.51 -14.77
C GLU A 211 3.73 0.13 -15.40
N PHE A 212 3.29 -0.95 -14.74
CA PHE A 212 3.40 -2.32 -15.27
C PHE A 212 2.53 -2.53 -16.50
N VAL A 213 1.28 -2.06 -16.45
CA VAL A 213 0.35 -2.17 -17.57
C VAL A 213 0.89 -1.43 -18.79
N MET A 214 1.43 -0.23 -18.59
CA MET A 214 2.07 0.56 -19.65
C MET A 214 3.32 -0.13 -20.20
N TYR A 215 4.16 -0.70 -19.33
CA TYR A 215 5.35 -1.45 -19.74
C TYR A 215 5.00 -2.65 -20.62
N LEU A 216 3.98 -3.43 -20.24
CA LEU A 216 3.49 -4.55 -21.04
C LEU A 216 2.89 -4.05 -22.36
N TYR A 217 2.02 -3.03 -22.32
CA TYR A 217 1.39 -2.44 -23.50
C TYR A 217 2.40 -1.99 -24.57
N LEU A 218 3.49 -1.35 -24.15
CA LEU A 218 4.51 -0.85 -25.09
C LEU A 218 5.30 -1.95 -25.78
N ARG A 219 5.33 -3.17 -25.23
CA ARG A 219 6.01 -4.34 -25.81
C ARG A 219 5.08 -5.25 -26.64
N VAL A 220 3.78 -4.98 -26.67
CA VAL A 220 2.85 -5.67 -27.57
C VAL A 220 3.13 -5.29 -29.02
N GLU A 221 3.30 -6.28 -29.89
CA GLU A 221 3.63 -6.06 -31.30
C GLU A 221 2.46 -5.47 -32.10
N LYS A 222 1.25 -6.02 -31.92
CA LYS A 222 0.03 -5.58 -32.63
C LYS A 222 -0.86 -4.70 -31.75
N ARG A 223 -0.47 -3.43 -31.58
CA ARG A 223 -1.28 -2.44 -30.82
C ARG A 223 -2.50 -2.00 -31.62
N ARG A 224 -3.69 -2.07 -31.00
CA ARG A 224 -4.94 -1.50 -31.55
C ARG A 224 -5.26 -0.16 -30.90
N ARG A 225 -5.90 0.75 -31.63
CA ARG A 225 -6.43 1.99 -31.07
C ARG A 225 -7.42 1.66 -29.94
N GLY A 226 -7.30 2.35 -28.81
CA GLY A 226 -8.16 2.16 -27.64
C GLY A 226 -7.76 1.01 -26.71
N MET A 227 -6.83 0.12 -27.08
CA MET A 227 -6.43 -1.02 -26.25
C MET A 227 -6.03 -0.61 -24.82
N LEU A 228 -5.13 0.36 -24.69
CA LEU A 228 -4.70 0.87 -23.38
C LEU A 228 -5.85 1.53 -22.61
N VAL A 229 -6.71 2.28 -23.31
CA VAL A 229 -7.86 2.96 -22.69
C VAL A 229 -8.76 1.94 -22.03
N TRP A 230 -9.17 0.89 -22.75
CA TRP A 230 -10.04 -0.16 -22.22
C TRP A 230 -9.38 -0.93 -21.05
N THR A 231 -8.08 -1.24 -21.14
CA THR A 231 -7.36 -1.95 -20.07
C THR A 231 -7.28 -1.16 -18.77
N VAL A 232 -7.31 0.18 -18.82
CA VAL A 232 -7.19 1.03 -17.63
C VAL A 232 -8.55 1.55 -17.16
N SER A 233 -9.41 2.01 -18.08
CA SER A 233 -10.70 2.63 -17.72
C SER A 233 -11.68 1.63 -17.13
N VAL A 234 -11.79 0.42 -17.69
CA VAL A 234 -12.77 -0.58 -17.23
C VAL A 234 -12.48 -1.01 -15.77
N PRO A 235 -11.25 -1.39 -15.39
CA PRO A 235 -10.97 -1.76 -14.00
C PRO A 235 -11.19 -0.62 -13.01
N VAL A 236 -10.90 0.63 -13.39
CA VAL A 236 -11.12 1.81 -12.54
C VAL A 236 -12.60 2.08 -12.34
N VAL A 237 -13.41 2.02 -13.40
CA VAL A 237 -14.87 2.17 -13.30
C VAL A 237 -15.47 1.04 -12.48
N LEU A 238 -15.04 -0.21 -12.71
CA LEU A 238 -15.50 -1.35 -11.91
C LEU A 238 -15.11 -1.20 -10.43
N ALA A 239 -13.89 -0.75 -10.15
CA ALA A 239 -13.44 -0.49 -8.79
C ALA A 239 -14.31 0.58 -8.12
N PHE A 240 -14.59 1.68 -8.83
CA PHE A 240 -15.45 2.75 -8.33
C PHE A 240 -16.87 2.25 -8.01
N VAL A 241 -17.51 1.54 -8.95
CA VAL A 241 -18.85 0.97 -8.75
C VAL A 241 -18.87 0.00 -7.57
N ALA A 242 -17.85 -0.88 -7.47
CA ALA A 242 -17.72 -1.81 -6.36
C ALA A 242 -17.49 -1.10 -5.02
N SER A 243 -16.71 -0.02 -5.00
CA SER A 243 -16.48 0.78 -3.80
C SER A 243 -17.77 1.47 -3.33
N CYS A 244 -18.54 2.09 -4.23
CA CYS A 244 -19.85 2.66 -3.89
C CYS A 244 -20.78 1.60 -3.31
N PHE A 245 -20.82 0.41 -3.92
CA PHE A 245 -21.63 -0.69 -3.42
C PHE A 245 -21.24 -1.14 -2.01
N VAL A 246 -19.93 -1.27 -1.74
CA VAL A 246 -19.42 -1.66 -0.42
C VAL A 246 -19.66 -0.58 0.63
N ILE A 247 -19.54 0.69 0.27
CA ILE A 247 -19.88 1.82 1.16
C ILE A 247 -21.38 1.79 1.50
N SER A 248 -22.25 1.55 0.52
CA SER A 248 -23.69 1.40 0.74
C SER A 248 -24.05 0.18 1.60
N LEU A 249 -23.25 -0.87 1.59
CA LEU A 249 -23.41 -2.02 2.48
C LEU A 249 -22.90 -1.76 3.91
N LEU A 250 -21.85 -0.94 4.06
CA LEU A 250 -21.26 -0.61 5.35
C LEU A 250 -22.09 0.42 6.15
N GLY A 251 -22.82 1.29 5.47
CA GLY A 251 -23.58 2.39 6.10
C GLY A 251 -22.70 3.29 6.99
N LEU A 252 -23.34 4.00 7.94
CA LEU A 252 -22.68 4.85 8.94
C LEU A 252 -21.81 4.06 9.95
N GLN A 253 -22.01 2.74 10.08
CA GLN A 253 -21.23 1.85 10.96
C GLN A 253 -19.83 1.51 10.42
N GLY A 254 -19.50 1.90 9.19
CA GLY A 254 -18.16 1.70 8.62
C GLY A 254 -17.03 2.43 9.36
N ARG A 255 -17.37 3.44 10.20
CA ARG A 255 -16.40 4.18 11.03
C ARG A 255 -16.09 3.49 12.37
N THR A 256 -17.04 2.74 12.93
CA THR A 256 -16.90 2.09 14.26
C THR A 256 -16.35 0.67 14.16
N ALA A 257 -16.37 0.07 12.98
CA ALA A 257 -15.72 -1.20 12.73
C ALA A 257 -14.24 -0.94 12.42
N GLY A 258 -13.35 -1.22 13.37
CA GLY A 258 -11.89 -1.24 13.16
C GLY A 258 -11.46 -2.21 12.04
N SER A 259 -10.30 -2.86 12.17
CA SER A 259 -9.74 -3.80 11.15
C SER A 259 -10.67 -4.94 10.67
N LYS A 260 -11.86 -5.08 11.26
CA LYS A 260 -12.95 -6.02 10.94
C LYS A 260 -14.05 -5.46 10.00
N GLY A 261 -13.97 -4.22 9.52
CA GLY A 261 -15.01 -3.60 8.68
C GLY A 261 -15.44 -4.43 7.45
N ILE A 262 -14.49 -5.06 6.75
CA ILE A 262 -14.79 -5.93 5.60
C ILE A 262 -15.46 -7.26 6.03
N LEU A 263 -15.17 -7.76 7.25
CA LEU A 263 -15.90 -8.91 7.81
C LEU A 263 -17.33 -8.54 8.19
N ASN A 264 -17.57 -7.31 8.66
CA ASN A 264 -18.92 -6.86 8.98
C ASN A 264 -19.80 -6.79 7.72
N VAL A 265 -19.26 -6.33 6.58
CA VAL A 265 -19.95 -6.37 5.27
C VAL A 265 -20.36 -7.78 4.89
N VAL A 266 -19.46 -8.73 5.11
CA VAL A 266 -19.68 -10.14 4.80
C VAL A 266 -20.68 -10.79 5.77
N GLY A 267 -20.63 -10.42 7.05
CA GLY A 267 -21.52 -10.91 8.10
C GLY A 267 -22.94 -10.36 8.01
N ALA A 268 -23.12 -9.16 7.44
CA ALA A 268 -24.41 -8.49 7.27
C ALA A 268 -25.22 -8.99 6.05
N MET A 269 -24.61 -9.77 5.14
CA MET A 269 -25.30 -10.25 3.94
C MET A 269 -26.03 -11.58 4.18
N MET A 270 -27.36 -11.54 4.26
CA MET A 270 -28.23 -12.73 4.26
C MET A 270 -28.92 -12.93 2.90
N PHE A 271 -29.14 -14.19 2.49
CA PHE A 271 -30.01 -14.49 1.35
C PHE A 271 -31.48 -14.25 1.71
N PRO A 272 -32.33 -13.82 0.74
CA PRO A 272 -33.78 -13.85 0.91
C PRO A 272 -34.21 -15.30 1.21
N GLY A 273 -34.69 -15.54 2.44
CA GLY A 273 -35.05 -16.87 2.96
C GLY A 273 -34.21 -17.39 4.13
N GLY A 274 -33.31 -16.59 4.71
CA GLY A 274 -32.59 -16.95 5.95
C GLY A 274 -31.45 -17.96 5.76
N ALA A 275 -31.05 -18.24 4.52
CA ALA A 275 -29.87 -19.05 4.26
C ALA A 275 -28.60 -18.21 4.47
N ASN A 276 -27.88 -18.47 5.55
CA ASN A 276 -26.54 -17.93 5.79
C ASN A 276 -25.55 -18.59 4.82
N ALA A 277 -25.46 -18.12 3.57
CA ALA A 277 -24.30 -18.47 2.78
C ALA A 277 -23.08 -17.87 3.45
N ARG A 278 -22.01 -18.66 3.56
CA ARG A 278 -20.71 -18.19 4.05
C ARG A 278 -20.08 -17.26 3.01
N LEU A 279 -20.63 -16.06 2.84
CA LEU A 279 -20.09 -15.00 1.97
C LEU A 279 -18.64 -14.65 2.33
N GLY A 280 -18.20 -14.99 3.54
CA GLY A 280 -16.80 -14.93 3.94
C GLY A 280 -15.91 -15.79 3.06
N LEU A 281 -16.37 -16.97 2.63
CA LEU A 281 -15.60 -17.82 1.71
C LEU A 281 -15.38 -17.15 0.35
N LEU A 282 -16.35 -16.36 -0.13
CA LEU A 282 -16.23 -15.60 -1.38
C LEU A 282 -15.21 -14.46 -1.23
N ALA A 283 -15.28 -13.70 -0.14
CA ALA A 283 -14.30 -12.65 0.17
C ALA A 283 -12.88 -13.23 0.34
N CYS A 284 -12.78 -14.40 0.98
CA CYS A 284 -11.54 -15.15 1.13
C CYS A 284 -10.97 -15.62 -0.21
N TYR A 285 -11.82 -16.13 -1.10
CA TYR A 285 -11.42 -16.51 -2.45
C TYR A 285 -10.86 -15.30 -3.22
N LEU A 286 -11.54 -14.16 -3.16
CA LEU A 286 -11.05 -12.92 -3.80
C LEU A 286 -9.74 -12.44 -3.19
N LEU A 287 -9.59 -12.47 -1.87
CA LEU A 287 -8.33 -12.11 -1.20
C LEU A 287 -7.18 -12.99 -1.68
N ILE A 288 -7.37 -14.32 -1.67
CA ILE A 288 -6.33 -15.28 -2.09
C ILE A 288 -5.94 -15.03 -3.54
N ILE A 289 -6.92 -14.97 -4.44
CA ILE A 289 -6.65 -14.89 -5.88
C ILE A 289 -6.05 -13.53 -6.26
N PHE A 290 -6.66 -12.41 -5.86
CA PHE A 290 -6.10 -11.09 -6.15
C PHE A 290 -4.76 -10.88 -5.47
N GLY A 291 -4.61 -11.34 -4.22
CA GLY A 291 -3.36 -11.26 -3.48
C GLY A 291 -2.22 -12.00 -4.16
N LEU A 292 -2.44 -13.25 -4.57
CA LEU A 292 -1.45 -14.03 -5.30
C LEU A 292 -1.13 -13.42 -6.67
N LEU A 293 -2.12 -12.91 -7.40
CA LEU A 293 -1.91 -12.22 -8.68
C LEU A 293 -1.07 -10.94 -8.51
N LEU A 294 -1.35 -10.14 -7.49
CA LEU A 294 -0.59 -8.94 -7.18
C LEU A 294 0.84 -9.28 -6.76
N LEU A 295 1.04 -10.27 -5.89
CA LEU A 295 2.37 -10.65 -5.42
C LEU A 295 3.21 -11.30 -6.53
N ALA A 296 2.61 -12.20 -7.32
CA ALA A 296 3.33 -12.98 -8.33
C ALA A 296 3.96 -12.11 -9.41
N ILE A 297 3.26 -11.07 -9.90
CA ILE A 297 3.81 -10.22 -10.95
C ILE A 297 5.08 -9.51 -10.47
N HIS A 298 5.10 -8.98 -9.26
CA HIS A 298 6.25 -8.25 -8.74
C HIS A 298 7.46 -9.17 -8.55
N ILE A 299 7.25 -10.38 -8.02
CA ILE A 299 8.32 -11.38 -7.89
C ILE A 299 8.92 -11.75 -9.25
N VAL A 300 8.09 -11.94 -10.27
CA VAL A 300 8.56 -12.20 -11.64
C VAL A 300 9.46 -11.07 -12.12
N PHE A 301 9.06 -9.81 -11.91
CA PHE A 301 9.88 -8.66 -12.30
C PHE A 301 11.16 -8.52 -11.47
N ILE A 302 11.11 -8.71 -10.14
CA ILE A 302 12.28 -8.69 -9.27
C ILE A 302 13.32 -9.70 -9.77
N CYS A 303 12.91 -10.94 -10.00
CA CYS A 303 13.82 -11.99 -10.51
C CYS A 303 14.42 -11.62 -11.87
N GLN A 304 13.63 -10.99 -12.75
CA GLN A 304 14.12 -10.54 -14.06
C GLN A 304 15.18 -9.43 -13.92
N PHE A 305 14.93 -8.40 -13.11
CA PHE A 305 15.90 -7.31 -12.92
C PHE A 305 17.16 -7.80 -12.19
N VAL A 306 17.03 -8.72 -11.23
CA VAL A 306 18.18 -9.34 -10.56
C VAL A 306 19.02 -10.15 -11.54
N ASP A 307 18.40 -10.93 -12.44
CA ASP A 307 19.12 -11.66 -13.51
C ASP A 307 19.82 -10.69 -14.49
N GLU A 308 19.20 -9.56 -14.84
CA GLU A 308 19.84 -8.51 -15.65
C GLU A 308 21.07 -7.92 -14.95
N ILE A 309 20.95 -7.55 -13.67
CA ILE A 309 22.06 -7.04 -12.86
C ILE A 309 23.20 -8.07 -12.80
N TRP A 310 22.86 -9.32 -12.51
CA TRP A 310 23.82 -10.41 -12.41
C TRP A 310 24.60 -10.61 -13.72
N LYS A 311 23.90 -10.65 -14.85
CA LYS A 311 24.53 -10.77 -16.19
C LYS A 311 25.52 -9.65 -16.45
N ILE A 312 25.18 -8.40 -16.10
CA ILE A 312 26.08 -7.26 -16.28
C ILE A 312 27.32 -7.36 -15.38
N ILE A 313 27.14 -7.77 -14.11
CA ILE A 313 28.24 -7.97 -13.16
C ILE A 313 29.19 -9.09 -13.63
N CYS A 314 28.66 -10.21 -14.13
CA CYS A 314 29.47 -11.30 -14.65
C CYS A 314 30.32 -10.87 -15.86
N VAL A 315 29.77 -10.05 -16.76
CA VAL A 315 30.52 -9.48 -17.89
C VAL A 315 31.67 -8.61 -17.39
N TRP A 316 31.46 -7.80 -16.35
CA TRP A 316 32.54 -7.00 -15.75
C TRP A 316 33.61 -7.86 -15.08
N ARG A 317 33.23 -8.91 -14.35
CA ARG A 317 34.19 -9.84 -13.72
C ARG A 317 35.08 -10.53 -14.76
N LYS A 318 34.49 -11.01 -15.86
CA LYS A 318 35.25 -11.62 -16.98
C LYS A 318 36.17 -10.61 -17.68
N SER A 319 35.70 -9.37 -17.88
CA SER A 319 36.51 -8.30 -18.50
C SER A 319 37.64 -7.77 -17.62
N GLY A 320 37.53 -7.89 -16.29
CA GLY A 320 38.59 -7.55 -15.34
C GLY A 320 39.67 -8.64 -15.25
N GLY A 321 39.27 -9.92 -15.32
CA GLY A 321 40.20 -11.05 -15.31
C GLY A 321 41.06 -11.20 -16.56
N MET A 322 40.56 -10.80 -17.74
CA MET A 322 41.32 -10.83 -19.00
C MET A 322 42.45 -9.78 -19.08
N ARG A 323 42.53 -8.82 -18.16
CA ARG A 323 43.68 -7.90 -18.06
C ARG A 323 44.82 -8.45 -17.21
N ALA A 324 44.62 -9.56 -16.50
CA ALA A 324 45.62 -10.15 -15.60
C ALA A 324 46.30 -11.41 -16.17
N VAL A 325 45.90 -11.87 -17.36
CA VAL A 325 46.42 -13.10 -18.00
C VAL A 325 46.85 -12.78 -19.44
N GLY A 326 47.65 -11.73 -19.59
CA GLY A 326 48.09 -11.20 -20.89
C GLY A 326 49.55 -10.78 -20.92
N ASP A 327 50.36 -11.19 -19.96
CA ASP A 327 51.81 -11.05 -19.97
C ASP A 327 52.41 -12.42 -19.64
N ASP A 328 52.52 -13.28 -20.66
CA ASP A 328 53.63 -14.23 -20.74
C ASP A 328 53.96 -14.49 -22.21
N LYS A 329 55.21 -14.21 -22.53
CA LYS A 329 55.76 -14.03 -23.87
C LYS A 329 56.30 -15.36 -24.41
N SER A 330 56.27 -15.45 -25.74
CA SER A 330 56.72 -16.52 -26.65
C SER A 330 58.11 -17.12 -26.42
N THR A 331 58.32 -18.34 -26.94
CA THR A 331 59.45 -18.85 -27.80
C THR A 331 59.21 -20.36 -28.03
N ASP A 332 59.50 -21.08 -29.12
CA ASP A 332 60.02 -20.80 -30.47
C ASP A 332 59.84 -22.08 -31.36
N LEU A 333 59.72 -21.83 -32.67
CA LEU A 333 60.09 -22.54 -33.92
C LEU A 333 60.37 -24.07 -34.11
N HIS A 334 60.27 -24.42 -35.41
CA HIS A 334 60.71 -25.61 -36.20
C HIS A 334 59.79 -26.86 -36.24
N GLY A 335 59.48 -27.52 -37.38
CA GLY A 335 59.78 -27.35 -38.81
C GLY A 335 59.50 -28.66 -39.60
N CYS A 336 59.21 -28.53 -40.90
CA CYS A 336 59.21 -29.52 -42.00
C CYS A 336 58.10 -30.59 -42.16
N ASP A 337 57.32 -30.38 -43.24
CA ASP A 337 56.93 -31.26 -44.36
C ASP A 337 56.93 -32.80 -44.20
N SER A 338 55.82 -33.44 -44.60
CA SER A 338 55.78 -34.25 -45.85
C SER A 338 54.41 -34.92 -46.07
N ASP A 339 54.19 -35.22 -47.34
CA ASP A 339 53.00 -35.72 -48.00
C ASP A 339 52.44 -37.04 -47.47
N ASN A 340 51.10 -37.12 -47.34
CA ASN A 340 50.28 -38.22 -47.88
C ASN A 340 48.81 -38.00 -47.53
N ALA A 341 48.10 -37.34 -48.45
CA ALA A 341 46.65 -37.20 -48.43
C ALA A 341 46.05 -38.09 -49.52
N MET A 342 45.28 -39.10 -49.11
CA MET A 342 44.01 -39.55 -49.71
C MET A 342 43.77 -41.00 -49.33
N ASP A 343 43.03 -41.20 -48.24
CA ASP A 343 42.03 -42.28 -48.05
C ASP A 343 41.39 -42.25 -46.65
N LYS A 344 41.86 -41.36 -45.76
CA LYS A 344 41.27 -41.13 -44.43
C LYS A 344 40.17 -40.05 -44.39
N LYS A 345 40.02 -39.26 -45.46
CA LYS A 345 39.17 -38.03 -45.47
C LYS A 345 37.66 -38.29 -45.42
N VAL A 346 37.17 -39.44 -45.89
CA VAL A 346 35.70 -39.69 -45.97
C VAL A 346 35.14 -40.28 -44.66
N MET A 347 35.98 -40.90 -43.83
CA MET A 347 35.60 -41.35 -42.48
C MET A 347 35.78 -40.25 -41.42
N GLU A 348 36.83 -39.42 -41.52
CA GLU A 348 37.06 -38.29 -40.60
C GLU A 348 36.02 -37.18 -40.77
N GLU A 349 35.63 -36.82 -42.00
CA GLU A 349 34.65 -35.73 -42.22
C GLU A 349 33.23 -36.05 -41.69
N LYS A 350 32.86 -37.35 -41.65
CA LYS A 350 31.60 -37.80 -41.04
C LYS A 350 31.68 -37.87 -39.51
N ASN A 351 32.82 -38.24 -38.94
CA ASN A 351 33.04 -38.23 -37.50
C ASN A 351 33.15 -36.81 -36.94
N ASP A 352 33.84 -35.91 -37.63
CA ASP A 352 33.99 -34.50 -37.24
C ASP A 352 32.64 -33.76 -37.24
N THR A 353 31.77 -34.08 -38.20
CA THR A 353 30.41 -33.51 -38.26
C THR A 353 29.50 -34.08 -37.16
N PHE A 354 29.70 -35.34 -36.76
CA PHE A 354 28.93 -35.97 -35.69
C PHE A 354 29.44 -35.53 -34.30
N GLU A 355 30.75 -35.41 -34.11
CA GLU A 355 31.39 -34.86 -32.92
C GLU A 355 31.08 -33.38 -32.76
N ASP A 356 31.13 -32.54 -33.80
CA ASP A 356 30.74 -31.11 -33.71
C ASP A 356 29.25 -30.94 -33.36
N LYS A 357 28.36 -31.78 -33.91
CA LYS A 357 26.93 -31.78 -33.54
C LYS A 357 26.70 -32.26 -32.11
N THR A 358 27.43 -33.29 -31.67
CA THR A 358 27.31 -33.85 -30.30
C THR A 358 27.93 -32.91 -29.27
N GLN A 359 29.05 -32.28 -29.60
CA GLN A 359 29.74 -31.28 -28.77
C GLN A 359 28.94 -29.98 -28.72
N LYS A 360 28.33 -29.52 -29.83
CA LYS A 360 27.36 -28.42 -29.80
C LYS A 360 26.15 -28.79 -28.94
N LYS A 361 25.56 -29.97 -29.11
CA LYS A 361 24.41 -30.41 -28.31
C LYS A 361 24.73 -30.52 -26.82
N ASN A 362 25.90 -31.06 -26.46
CA ASN A 362 26.39 -31.14 -25.09
C ASN A 362 26.74 -29.75 -24.51
N LYS A 363 27.24 -28.83 -25.35
CA LYS A 363 27.47 -27.43 -24.95
C LYS A 363 26.15 -26.69 -24.73
N TYR A 364 25.17 -26.89 -25.60
CA TYR A 364 23.81 -26.35 -25.44
C TYR A 364 23.14 -26.90 -24.17
N SER A 365 23.22 -28.21 -23.91
CA SER A 365 22.65 -28.78 -22.69
C SER A 365 23.37 -28.30 -21.43
N ALA A 366 24.70 -28.17 -21.46
CA ALA A 366 25.47 -27.62 -20.35
C ALA A 366 25.18 -26.13 -20.12
N GLU A 367 24.96 -25.34 -21.17
CA GLU A 367 24.54 -23.94 -21.07
C GLU A 367 23.12 -23.83 -20.49
N GLU A 368 22.17 -24.66 -20.94
CA GLU A 368 20.80 -24.73 -20.40
C GLU A 368 20.79 -25.13 -18.92
N ASP A 369 21.54 -26.16 -18.52
CA ASP A 369 21.66 -26.60 -17.13
C ASP A 369 22.22 -25.50 -16.21
N MET A 370 23.19 -24.73 -16.72
CA MET A 370 23.78 -23.61 -15.98
C MET A 370 22.82 -22.41 -15.88
N GLU A 371 22.02 -22.15 -16.91
CA GLU A 371 20.95 -21.15 -16.88
C GLU A 371 19.84 -21.52 -15.89
N GLU A 372 19.44 -22.79 -15.87
CA GLU A 372 18.41 -23.31 -14.98
C GLU A 372 18.85 -23.24 -13.51
N LYS A 373 20.08 -23.72 -13.20
CA LYS A 373 20.67 -23.58 -11.87
C LYS A 373 20.71 -22.12 -11.43
N ARG A 374 21.19 -21.21 -12.30
CA ARG A 374 21.25 -19.76 -12.02
C ARG A 374 19.87 -19.20 -11.68
N SER A 375 18.88 -19.50 -12.51
CA SER A 375 17.49 -19.07 -12.34
C SER A 375 16.93 -19.55 -10.99
N LEU A 376 17.22 -20.80 -10.61
CA LEU A 376 16.79 -21.39 -9.34
C LEU A 376 17.43 -20.69 -8.14
N TRP A 377 18.74 -20.40 -8.19
CA TRP A 377 19.45 -19.66 -7.14
C TRP A 377 18.90 -18.24 -6.97
N ILE A 378 18.64 -17.52 -8.07
CA ILE A 378 18.08 -16.16 -8.02
C ILE A 378 16.69 -16.17 -7.37
N ARG A 379 15.82 -17.10 -7.79
CA ARG A 379 14.46 -17.23 -7.24
C ARG A 379 14.48 -17.59 -5.76
N GLY A 380 15.28 -18.59 -5.39
CA GLY A 380 15.44 -19.02 -4.00
C GLY A 380 15.97 -17.90 -3.12
N GLY A 381 17.03 -17.21 -3.57
CA GLY A 381 17.60 -16.06 -2.90
C GLY A 381 16.60 -14.92 -2.70
N CYS A 382 15.83 -14.57 -3.74
CA CYS A 382 14.79 -13.52 -3.63
C CYS A 382 13.74 -13.87 -2.57
N VAL A 383 13.28 -15.12 -2.54
CA VAL A 383 12.25 -15.57 -1.59
C VAL A 383 12.77 -15.57 -0.15
N VAL A 384 14.00 -16.05 0.07
CA VAL A 384 14.62 -16.02 1.40
C VAL A 384 14.83 -14.59 1.90
N VAL A 385 15.32 -13.69 1.04
CA VAL A 385 15.50 -12.28 1.39
C VAL A 385 14.17 -11.63 1.73
N LEU A 386 13.11 -11.90 0.95
CA LEU A 386 11.77 -11.38 1.23
C LEU A 386 11.19 -11.91 2.54
N PHE A 387 11.45 -13.18 2.89
CA PHE A 387 11.04 -13.73 4.18
C PHE A 387 11.71 -12.98 5.35
N LEU A 388 13.03 -12.77 5.27
CA LEU A 388 13.78 -12.05 6.31
C LEU A 388 13.32 -10.59 6.44
N LEU A 389 13.11 -9.90 5.31
CA LEU A 389 12.60 -8.54 5.30
C LEU A 389 11.16 -8.46 5.82
N PHE A 390 10.33 -9.46 5.52
CA PHE A 390 8.98 -9.55 6.07
C PHE A 390 9.02 -9.69 7.58
N MET A 391 9.86 -10.57 8.15
CA MET A 391 9.98 -10.71 9.60
C MET A 391 10.43 -9.41 10.27
N TRP A 392 11.37 -8.69 9.65
CA TRP A 392 11.80 -7.38 10.14
C TRP A 392 10.67 -6.35 10.09
N MET A 393 9.93 -6.33 8.98
CA MET A 393 8.84 -5.37 8.76
C MET A 393 7.61 -5.65 9.63
N ASP A 394 7.23 -6.92 9.84
CA ASP A 394 6.10 -7.32 10.68
C ASP A 394 6.28 -6.82 12.12
N ARG A 395 7.52 -6.90 12.64
CA ARG A 395 7.87 -6.33 13.95
C ARG A 395 7.79 -4.80 13.99
N PHE A 396 8.16 -4.12 12.90
CA PHE A 396 8.19 -2.65 12.83
C PHE A 396 6.80 -2.04 12.58
N LEU A 397 5.94 -2.71 11.81
CA LEU A 397 4.60 -2.25 11.46
C LEU A 397 3.53 -2.65 12.49
N GLY A 398 3.80 -3.59 13.39
CA GLY A 398 2.87 -3.97 14.46
C GLY A 398 2.44 -2.81 15.36
N GLU A 399 3.25 -1.75 15.46
CA GLU A 399 2.99 -0.56 16.28
C GLU A 399 2.47 0.65 15.48
N ARG A 400 2.37 0.58 14.14
CA ARG A 400 2.04 1.73 13.27
C ARG A 400 0.92 1.41 12.28
N ASP A 401 0.19 2.44 11.85
CA ASP A 401 -0.79 2.34 10.77
C ASP A 401 -0.09 2.01 9.42
N ALA A 402 0.03 0.71 9.13
CA ALA A 402 0.66 0.17 7.93
C ALA A 402 -0.03 0.64 6.64
N GLY A 403 -1.35 0.85 6.68
CA GLY A 403 -2.13 1.37 5.56
C GLY A 403 -1.69 2.77 5.18
N ARG A 404 -1.62 3.67 6.16
CA ARG A 404 -1.12 5.04 5.99
C ARG A 404 0.34 5.07 5.51
N ALA A 405 1.21 4.24 6.10
CA ALA A 405 2.61 4.15 5.69
C ALA A 405 2.77 3.72 4.22
N PHE A 406 2.00 2.72 3.77
CA PHE A 406 2.00 2.28 2.38
C PHE A 406 1.52 3.39 1.44
N MET A 407 0.40 4.04 1.77
CA MET A 407 -0.16 5.14 0.99
C MET A 407 0.82 6.31 0.84
N SER A 408 1.45 6.72 1.94
CA SER A 408 2.47 7.77 1.95
C SER A 408 3.68 7.41 1.10
N TYR A 409 4.17 6.16 1.19
CA TYR A 409 5.27 5.69 0.34
C TYR A 409 4.91 5.76 -1.15
N ILE A 410 3.73 5.25 -1.52
CA ILE A 410 3.35 5.22 -2.93
C ILE A 410 3.17 6.64 -3.49
N ALA A 411 2.50 7.49 -2.72
CA ALA A 411 2.22 8.87 -3.10
C ALA A 411 3.48 9.73 -3.20
N ALA A 412 4.37 9.66 -2.21
CA ALA A 412 5.53 10.56 -2.15
C ALA A 412 6.70 10.11 -3.04
N VAL A 413 6.84 8.79 -3.27
CA VAL A 413 8.10 8.23 -3.78
C VAL A 413 7.90 7.33 -4.97
N ASP A 414 7.01 6.35 -4.86
CA ASP A 414 6.92 5.32 -5.88
C ASP A 414 6.31 5.84 -7.20
N ILE A 415 5.22 6.63 -7.14
CA ILE A 415 4.62 7.27 -8.32
C ILE A 415 5.59 8.26 -8.98
N PRO A 416 6.28 9.17 -8.25
CA PRO A 416 7.29 10.01 -8.87
C PRO A 416 8.43 9.21 -9.53
N LEU A 417 8.95 8.18 -8.87
CA LEU A 417 10.01 7.35 -9.43
C LEU A 417 9.57 6.55 -10.67
N SER A 418 8.29 6.15 -10.76
CA SER A 418 7.75 5.44 -11.93
C SER A 418 7.83 6.25 -13.21
N VAL A 419 7.79 7.59 -13.11
CA VAL A 419 7.95 8.50 -14.25
C VAL A 419 9.41 8.91 -14.43
N LEU A 420 10.08 9.31 -13.34
CA LEU A 420 11.42 9.88 -13.40
C LEU A 420 12.44 8.85 -13.88
N VAL A 421 12.45 7.63 -13.33
CA VAL A 421 13.45 6.61 -13.65
C VAL A 421 13.47 6.27 -15.14
N PRO A 422 12.34 5.93 -15.80
CA PRO A 422 12.35 5.72 -17.25
C PRO A 422 12.68 6.98 -18.05
N ALA A 423 12.23 8.17 -17.62
CA ALA A 423 12.57 9.42 -18.29
C ALA A 423 14.09 9.68 -18.30
N PHE A 424 14.80 9.38 -17.21
CA PHE A 424 16.26 9.45 -17.15
C PHE A 424 16.95 8.31 -17.90
N ALA A 425 16.35 7.11 -17.91
CA ALA A 425 16.83 5.99 -18.70
C ALA A 425 16.88 6.33 -20.19
N GLY A 426 15.88 7.05 -20.70
CA GLY A 426 15.80 7.51 -22.10
C GLY A 426 16.76 8.66 -22.49
N ARG A 427 17.58 9.22 -21.59
CA ARG A 427 18.55 10.28 -21.94
C ARG A 427 19.93 9.72 -22.31
N LYS A 428 20.52 10.16 -23.42
CA LYS A 428 21.84 9.69 -23.91
C LYS A 428 23.02 10.02 -22.99
N ARG A 429 23.01 11.16 -22.29
CA ARG A 429 24.05 11.57 -21.32
C ARG A 429 23.43 11.86 -19.96
N THR A 430 23.56 10.92 -19.02
CA THR A 430 23.17 11.09 -17.62
C THR A 430 24.21 10.46 -16.71
N ASN A 431 24.73 11.22 -15.74
CA ASN A 431 25.69 10.70 -14.76
C ASN A 431 24.98 9.73 -13.80
N PRO A 432 25.45 8.47 -13.66
CA PRO A 432 24.86 7.48 -12.75
C PRO A 432 24.96 7.95 -11.29
N GLY A 433 25.98 8.73 -10.93
CA GLY A 433 26.09 9.34 -9.61
C GLY A 433 24.99 10.37 -9.30
N LYS A 434 24.52 11.13 -10.30
CA LYS A 434 23.36 12.05 -10.12
C LYS A 434 22.05 11.26 -9.97
N LEU A 435 21.94 10.11 -10.63
CA LEU A 435 20.78 9.23 -10.57
C LEU A 435 20.70 8.49 -9.23
N ALA A 436 21.85 8.02 -8.73
CA ALA A 436 21.99 7.44 -7.39
C ALA A 436 21.76 8.48 -6.28
N LYS A 437 22.26 9.71 -6.44
CA LYS A 437 22.00 10.82 -5.52
C LYS A 437 20.51 11.16 -5.44
N MET A 438 19.82 11.27 -6.58
CA MET A 438 18.37 11.48 -6.61
C MET A 438 17.60 10.32 -5.95
N ALA A 439 17.98 9.07 -6.23
CA ALA A 439 17.36 7.92 -5.57
C ALA A 439 17.59 7.95 -4.05
N ALA A 440 18.79 8.31 -3.60
CA ALA A 440 19.12 8.46 -2.19
C ALA A 440 18.41 9.65 -1.52
N GLU A 441 18.26 10.79 -2.19
CA GLU A 441 17.50 11.95 -1.70
C GLU A 441 16.01 11.63 -1.59
N VAL A 442 15.44 10.89 -2.56
CA VAL A 442 14.06 10.44 -2.52
C VAL A 442 13.86 9.38 -1.42
N ILE A 443 14.76 8.40 -1.27
CA ILE A 443 14.71 7.40 -0.18
C ILE A 443 14.91 8.07 1.19
N GLY A 444 15.80 9.06 1.29
CA GLY A 444 15.94 9.90 2.47
C GLY A 444 14.66 10.68 2.77
N GLY A 445 14.00 11.19 1.73
CA GLY A 445 12.66 11.78 1.80
C GLY A 445 11.59 10.78 2.26
N VAL A 446 11.65 9.50 1.87
CA VAL A 446 10.77 8.42 2.41
C VAL A 446 11.01 8.25 3.89
N LEU A 447 12.28 8.11 4.31
CA LEU A 447 12.62 7.88 5.71
C LEU A 447 12.15 9.04 6.58
N ILE A 448 12.35 10.26 6.10
CA ILE A 448 11.87 11.48 6.76
C ILE A 448 10.34 11.55 6.73
N ALA A 449 9.66 11.25 5.62
CA ALA A 449 8.20 11.23 5.54
C ALA A 449 7.56 10.10 6.37
N CYS A 450 8.22 8.94 6.53
CA CYS A 450 7.79 7.85 7.40
C CYS A 450 8.03 8.15 8.88
N MET A 451 9.06 8.95 9.20
CA MET A 451 9.25 9.50 10.55
C MET A 451 8.23 10.61 10.83
N LEU A 452 8.03 11.54 9.89
CA LEU A 452 7.09 12.66 10.00
C LEU A 452 5.63 12.25 9.86
N SER A 453 5.29 11.15 9.18
CA SER A 453 3.93 10.60 9.14
C SER A 453 3.54 9.92 10.46
N GLY A 454 4.51 9.59 11.32
CA GLY A 454 4.27 9.27 12.73
C GLY A 454 4.11 10.52 13.61
N CYS A 455 4.41 11.69 13.06
CA CYS A 455 4.28 13.01 13.69
C CYS A 455 3.34 13.94 12.90
N MET A 456 2.52 13.41 11.98
CA MET A 456 1.40 14.18 11.46
C MET A 456 0.41 14.22 12.61
N ASP A 457 0.52 15.28 13.40
CA ASP A 457 -0.46 15.66 14.40
C ASP A 457 -1.84 15.41 13.82
N ARG A 458 -2.67 14.71 14.62
CA ARG A 458 -4.13 14.71 14.42
C ARG A 458 -4.50 16.17 14.14
N SER A 459 -5.21 16.43 13.05
CA SER A 459 -5.58 17.81 12.69
C SER A 459 -6.12 18.52 13.93
N ILE A 460 -5.67 19.76 14.18
CA ILE A 460 -6.11 20.62 15.30
C ILE A 460 -7.65 20.73 15.37
N GLU A 461 -8.37 20.35 14.33
CA GLU A 461 -9.83 20.37 14.18
C GLU A 461 -10.55 19.05 14.56
N ALA A 462 -9.84 17.98 14.94
CA ALA A 462 -10.43 16.70 15.37
C ALA A 462 -10.40 16.57 16.90
N VAL A 463 -10.81 17.63 17.58
CA VAL A 463 -10.69 17.77 19.03
C VAL A 463 -12.05 18.19 19.60
N ASP A 464 -12.48 17.55 20.68
CA ASP A 464 -13.68 17.94 21.43
C ASP A 464 -13.25 18.73 22.66
N TYR A 465 -13.78 19.95 22.79
CA TYR A 465 -13.44 20.85 23.89
C TYR A 465 -14.18 20.41 25.15
N LEU A 466 -13.44 19.84 26.09
CA LEU A 466 -13.98 19.40 27.36
C LEU A 466 -14.21 20.62 28.26
N ARG A 467 -15.42 20.74 28.80
CA ARG A 467 -15.81 21.83 29.72
C ARG A 467 -15.97 21.34 31.14
N VAL A 468 -16.61 20.19 31.30
CA VAL A 468 -16.90 19.60 32.61
C VAL A 468 -16.49 18.15 32.61
N VAL A 469 -15.89 17.71 33.71
CA VAL A 469 -15.63 16.29 34.01
C VAL A 469 -16.35 15.94 35.29
N MET A 470 -17.22 14.95 35.25
CA MET A 470 -17.88 14.41 36.44
C MET A 470 -17.31 13.03 36.73
N ILE A 471 -16.91 12.78 37.98
CA ILE A 471 -16.25 11.55 38.41
C ILE A 471 -17.05 10.94 39.55
N SER A 472 -17.49 9.70 39.37
CA SER A 472 -18.17 8.91 40.40
C SER A 472 -17.57 7.53 40.58
N GLU A 473 -17.55 7.02 41.81
CA GLU A 473 -17.08 5.67 42.12
C GLU A 473 -18.11 4.61 41.70
N THR A 474 -17.65 3.52 41.08
CA THR A 474 -18.48 2.40 40.62
C THR A 474 -17.82 1.05 40.94
N GLU A 475 -18.56 -0.06 40.84
CA GLU A 475 -18.03 -1.42 41.13
C GLU A 475 -16.83 -1.83 40.24
N GLY A 476 -16.58 -1.11 39.13
CA GLY A 476 -15.50 -1.38 38.16
C GLY A 476 -14.37 -0.33 38.11
N GLY A 477 -14.33 0.64 39.05
CA GLY A 477 -13.40 1.77 39.03
C GLY A 477 -14.15 3.09 39.15
N TYR A 478 -13.82 4.07 38.31
CA TYR A 478 -14.52 5.36 38.27
C TYR A 478 -15.27 5.54 36.96
N GLU A 479 -16.48 6.09 37.03
CA GLU A 479 -17.22 6.58 35.87
C GLU A 479 -16.88 8.04 35.63
N TYR A 480 -16.26 8.31 34.49
CA TYR A 480 -15.94 9.64 33.98
C TYR A 480 -17.02 10.05 32.99
N THR A 481 -17.80 11.07 33.32
CA THR A 481 -18.72 11.71 32.37
C THR A 481 -18.06 12.97 31.81
N PHE A 482 -17.68 12.90 30.54
CA PHE A 482 -17.09 14.02 29.80
C PHE A 482 -18.20 14.88 29.17
N VAL A 483 -18.25 16.16 29.51
CA VAL A 483 -19.20 17.12 28.92
C VAL A 483 -18.46 18.06 27.97
N THR A 484 -18.77 17.95 26.68
CA THR A 484 -18.08 18.68 25.60
C THR A 484 -19.03 19.60 24.85
N ASP A 485 -18.51 20.71 24.33
CA ASP A 485 -19.23 21.58 23.39
C ASP A 485 -19.18 21.02 21.97
N SER A 486 -20.33 20.73 21.35
CA SER A 486 -20.39 20.40 19.92
C SER A 486 -20.28 21.67 19.07
N LEU A 487 -19.21 21.78 18.27
CA LEU A 487 -19.03 22.85 17.28
C LEU A 487 -19.76 22.58 15.95
N GLU A 488 -20.52 21.50 15.82
CA GLU A 488 -21.31 21.23 14.61
C GLU A 488 -22.49 22.21 14.49
N GLY A 489 -22.29 23.30 13.73
CA GLY A 489 -23.36 24.24 13.33
C GLY A 489 -23.51 25.51 14.17
N ALA A 490 -22.67 25.72 15.19
CA ALA A 490 -22.70 26.92 16.04
C ALA A 490 -21.80 28.04 15.48
N GLU A 491 -22.30 29.28 15.39
CA GLU A 491 -21.48 30.45 15.00
C GLU A 491 -20.63 30.99 16.16
N SER A 492 -20.88 30.54 17.40
CA SER A 492 -20.10 30.89 18.59
C SER A 492 -20.21 29.83 19.71
N ALA A 493 -19.27 29.82 20.67
CA ALA A 493 -19.30 28.95 21.85
C ALA A 493 -20.50 29.19 22.81
N ALA A 494 -21.32 30.20 22.54
CA ALA A 494 -22.57 30.45 23.28
C ALA A 494 -23.78 29.71 22.67
N GLU A 495 -23.63 29.13 21.47
CA GLU A 495 -24.67 28.42 20.72
C GLU A 495 -24.38 26.91 20.57
N SER A 496 -23.33 26.39 21.21
CA SER A 496 -22.97 24.96 21.13
C SER A 496 -23.91 24.09 21.97
N GLU A 497 -24.37 22.98 21.38
CA GLU A 497 -25.07 21.93 22.14
C GLU A 497 -24.06 21.15 22.99
N GLU A 498 -24.30 21.08 24.31
CA GLU A 498 -23.52 20.24 25.22
C GLU A 498 -23.86 18.75 24.98
N ARG A 499 -22.82 17.91 24.95
CA ARG A 499 -22.97 16.45 24.87
C ARG A 499 -22.23 15.77 26.00
N GLU A 500 -22.86 14.73 26.55
CA GLU A 500 -22.35 13.94 27.67
C GLU A 500 -21.83 12.58 27.18
N TYR A 501 -20.66 12.18 27.67
CA TYR A 501 -20.01 10.92 27.31
C TYR A 501 -19.52 10.19 28.56
N PRO A 502 -20.28 9.21 29.07
CA PRO A 502 -19.87 8.39 30.20
C PRO A 502 -18.87 7.31 29.77
N VAL A 503 -17.80 7.14 30.54
CA VAL A 503 -16.73 6.14 30.34
C VAL A 503 -16.32 5.57 31.69
N VAL A 504 -16.32 4.24 31.83
CA VAL A 504 -15.90 3.56 33.08
C VAL A 504 -14.46 3.11 32.94
N ALA A 505 -13.58 3.62 33.79
CA ALA A 505 -12.15 3.31 33.76
C ALA A 505 -11.47 3.40 35.14
N GLU A 506 -10.30 2.78 35.29
CA GLU A 506 -9.54 2.82 36.55
C GLU A 506 -8.83 4.16 36.79
N ASN A 507 -8.58 4.94 35.73
CA ASN A 507 -7.88 6.24 35.78
C ASN A 507 -8.26 7.13 34.59
N LEU A 508 -7.98 8.43 34.70
CA LEU A 508 -8.36 9.43 33.69
C LEU A 508 -7.63 9.18 32.36
N GLN A 509 -6.37 8.74 32.40
CA GLN A 509 -5.62 8.43 31.19
C GLN A 509 -6.28 7.31 30.37
N GLN A 510 -6.76 6.25 31.03
CA GLN A 510 -7.50 5.18 30.40
C GLN A 510 -8.86 5.66 29.89
N ALA A 511 -9.61 6.44 30.68
CA ALA A 511 -10.89 7.00 30.25
C ALA A 511 -10.76 7.85 28.97
N ARG A 512 -9.69 8.64 28.86
CA ARG A 512 -9.37 9.42 27.65
C ARG A 512 -9.02 8.53 26.47
N ALA A 513 -8.23 7.48 26.69
CA ALA A 513 -7.89 6.55 25.62
C ALA A 513 -9.13 5.82 25.06
N GLU A 514 -10.06 5.45 25.94
CA GLU A 514 -11.34 4.84 25.57
C GLU A 514 -12.26 5.82 24.83
N TYR A 515 -12.33 7.08 25.29
CA TYR A 515 -13.05 8.15 24.59
C TYR A 515 -12.49 8.38 23.18
N ASP A 516 -11.16 8.57 23.08
CA ASP A 516 -10.45 8.82 21.83
C ASP A 516 -10.67 7.67 20.83
N GLN A 517 -10.70 6.43 21.33
CA GLN A 517 -10.96 5.23 20.54
C GLN A 517 -12.41 5.16 20.05
N ALA A 518 -13.37 5.64 20.84
CA ALA A 518 -14.79 5.61 20.50
C ALA A 518 -15.21 6.73 19.53
N HIS A 519 -14.57 7.90 19.58
CA HIS A 519 -15.04 9.10 18.89
C HIS A 519 -14.17 9.57 17.70
N ASP A 520 -12.99 8.98 17.46
CA ASP A 520 -12.03 9.41 16.41
C ASP A 520 -11.66 10.91 16.51
N ARG A 521 -11.83 11.47 17.71
CA ARG A 521 -11.52 12.84 18.14
C ARG A 521 -10.82 12.76 19.48
N SER A 522 -9.89 13.67 19.74
CA SER A 522 -9.23 13.75 21.05
C SER A 522 -9.93 14.72 21.98
N LEU A 523 -9.99 14.42 23.27
CA LEU A 523 -10.42 15.40 24.28
C LEU A 523 -9.35 16.48 24.49
N ASP A 524 -9.74 17.75 24.31
CA ASP A 524 -8.95 18.90 24.77
C ASP A 524 -9.27 19.21 26.23
N LEU A 525 -8.28 19.04 27.10
CA LEU A 525 -8.39 19.36 28.53
C LEU A 525 -8.10 20.83 28.82
N SER A 526 -7.61 21.61 27.86
CA SER A 526 -7.15 22.99 28.11
C SER A 526 -8.29 23.96 28.42
N HIS A 527 -9.54 23.60 28.11
CA HIS A 527 -10.72 24.45 28.30
C HIS A 527 -11.65 23.98 29.42
N VAL A 528 -11.19 23.05 30.25
CA VAL A 528 -11.96 22.52 31.38
C VAL A 528 -12.18 23.62 32.41
N GLU A 529 -13.42 23.78 32.85
CA GLU A 529 -13.82 24.80 33.82
C GLU A 529 -14.18 24.16 35.15
N TYR A 530 -14.84 22.99 35.12
CA TYR A 530 -15.36 22.33 36.32
C TYR A 530 -14.96 20.85 36.38
N ILE A 531 -14.51 20.41 37.55
CA ILE A 531 -14.39 19.00 37.91
C ILE A 531 -15.39 18.73 39.03
N VAL A 532 -16.34 17.82 38.82
CA VAL A 532 -17.33 17.44 39.82
C VAL A 532 -17.00 16.03 40.30
N VAL A 533 -16.93 15.84 41.61
CA VAL A 533 -16.61 14.57 42.24
C VAL A 533 -17.70 14.21 43.26
N ASP A 534 -18.06 12.93 43.33
CA ASP A 534 -19.14 12.43 44.18
C ASP A 534 -18.82 12.38 45.68
N SER A 535 -17.54 12.32 46.07
CA SER A 535 -17.12 12.27 47.47
C SER A 535 -15.71 12.85 47.70
N GLU A 536 -15.42 13.26 48.93
CA GLU A 536 -14.08 13.72 49.32
C GLU A 536 -13.03 12.60 49.22
N GLU A 537 -13.47 11.35 49.38
CA GLU A 537 -12.59 10.18 49.28
C GLU A 537 -12.14 9.95 47.84
N THR A 538 -13.09 9.98 46.89
CA THR A 538 -12.82 9.95 45.45
C THR A 538 -11.89 11.10 45.05
N LEU A 539 -12.14 12.31 45.55
CA LEU A 539 -11.29 13.47 45.27
C LEU A 539 -9.86 13.26 45.76
N ARG A 540 -9.65 12.76 46.97
CA ARG A 540 -8.30 12.47 47.51
C ARG A 540 -7.56 11.43 46.69
N GLN A 541 -8.27 10.41 46.21
CA GLN A 541 -7.67 9.34 45.40
C GLN A 541 -7.28 9.85 44.00
N MET A 542 -8.11 10.68 43.38
CA MET A 542 -7.91 11.20 42.03
C MET A 542 -7.01 12.45 41.96
N TYR A 543 -6.87 13.19 43.06
CA TYR A 543 -6.14 14.46 43.12
C TYR A 543 -4.73 14.42 42.46
N PRO A 544 -3.88 13.40 42.68
CA PRO A 544 -2.55 13.33 42.07
C PRO A 544 -2.57 13.26 40.53
N GLU A 545 -3.63 12.70 39.95
CA GLU A 545 -3.82 12.63 38.51
C GLU A 545 -4.43 13.93 37.97
N LEU A 546 -5.43 14.48 38.67
CA LEU A 546 -6.10 15.72 38.26
C LEU A 546 -5.14 16.91 38.21
N ILE A 547 -4.27 17.07 39.22
CA ILE A 547 -3.31 18.18 39.29
C ILE A 547 -2.25 18.12 38.16
N LYS A 548 -2.00 16.93 37.61
CA LYS A 548 -1.02 16.70 36.56
C LYS A 548 -1.60 16.97 35.17
N GLU A 549 -2.88 16.65 34.98
CA GLU A 549 -3.54 16.67 33.67
C GLU A 549 -4.31 17.97 33.38
N PHE A 550 -4.80 18.68 34.41
CA PHE A 550 -5.58 19.91 34.24
C PHE A 550 -4.82 21.18 34.61
N VAL A 551 -5.28 22.31 34.06
CA VAL A 551 -4.73 23.62 34.42
C VAL A 551 -5.23 24.02 35.80
N THR A 552 -4.32 24.09 36.77
CA THR A 552 -4.67 24.21 38.19
C THR A 552 -5.16 25.59 38.63
N ASN A 553 -4.90 26.63 37.83
CA ASN A 553 -5.11 28.03 38.24
C ASN A 553 -6.56 28.54 38.14
N TYR A 554 -7.42 27.85 37.37
CA TYR A 554 -8.80 28.31 37.14
C TYR A 554 -9.83 27.18 37.09
N VAL A 555 -9.42 25.92 37.16
CA VAL A 555 -10.35 24.80 37.22
C VAL A 555 -10.96 24.75 38.63
N GLU A 556 -12.29 24.83 38.70
CA GLU A 556 -13.03 24.72 39.95
C GLU A 556 -13.44 23.25 40.18
N VAL A 557 -13.13 22.76 41.38
CA VAL A 557 -13.49 21.41 41.82
C VAL A 557 -14.67 21.50 42.78
N ILE A 558 -15.68 20.67 42.55
CA ILE A 558 -16.91 20.62 43.34
C ILE A 558 -17.07 19.20 43.86
N CYS A 559 -17.12 19.05 45.18
CA CYS A 559 -17.43 17.78 45.83
C CYS A 559 -18.92 17.77 46.22
N THR A 560 -19.72 16.86 45.65
CA THR A 560 -21.16 16.78 45.96
C THR A 560 -21.74 15.38 45.76
N ASP A 561 -22.48 14.93 46.77
CA ASP A 561 -23.21 13.65 46.77
C ASP A 561 -24.45 13.66 45.82
N SER A 562 -24.77 14.81 45.23
CA SER A 562 -25.93 15.03 44.38
C SER A 562 -25.50 15.48 42.99
N LEU A 563 -24.96 14.54 42.20
CA LEU A 563 -24.69 14.77 40.78
C LEU A 563 -26.00 15.17 40.06
N TYR A 564 -25.87 16.12 39.14
CA TYR A 564 -26.95 16.73 38.35
C TYR A 564 -28.06 15.74 37.97
N GLN A 565 -29.29 15.95 38.49
CA GLN A 565 -30.50 15.26 38.04
C GLN A 565 -31.13 16.14 36.95
N GLY A 566 -30.78 15.83 35.69
CA GLY A 566 -31.12 16.65 34.54
C GLY A 566 -32.62 16.83 34.37
N GLU A 567 -33.09 18.07 34.54
CA GLU A 567 -34.36 18.53 33.94
C GLU A 567 -34.56 20.06 33.96
N ALA A 568 -33.77 20.85 34.72
CA ALA A 568 -34.13 22.24 34.98
C ALA A 568 -33.48 23.33 34.10
N SER A 569 -32.33 23.11 33.43
CA SER A 569 -31.56 24.25 32.87
C SER A 569 -30.84 24.08 31.54
N GLY A 570 -31.15 23.08 30.70
CA GLY A 570 -30.69 23.01 29.29
C GLY A 570 -29.16 23.01 29.00
N SER A 571 -28.32 23.20 30.01
CA SER A 571 -26.85 23.22 30.01
C SER A 571 -26.36 22.84 31.42
N ILE A 572 -25.55 21.79 31.50
CA ILE A 572 -24.89 21.30 32.72
C ILE A 572 -23.91 22.35 33.23
N ARG A 573 -23.15 22.98 32.34
CA ARG A 573 -22.19 24.02 32.72
C ARG A 573 -22.87 25.18 33.44
N LYS A 574 -23.99 25.67 32.89
CA LYS A 574 -24.76 26.77 33.51
C LYS A 574 -25.41 26.35 34.83
N TYR A 575 -25.85 25.10 34.94
CA TYR A 575 -26.36 24.56 36.18
C TYR A 575 -25.28 24.60 37.27
N ILE A 576 -24.09 24.07 36.96
CA ILE A 576 -22.97 23.98 37.89
C ILE A 576 -22.57 25.37 38.40
N ALA A 577 -22.38 26.32 37.48
CA ALA A 577 -22.00 27.69 37.81
C ALA A 577 -23.02 28.44 38.71
N THR A 578 -24.30 28.03 38.67
CA THR A 578 -25.37 28.72 39.43
C THR A 578 -25.65 28.05 40.77
N HIS A 579 -25.44 26.75 40.89
CA HIS A 579 -25.90 25.95 42.05
C HIS A 579 -24.78 25.52 42.99
N TYR A 580 -23.55 25.48 42.51
CA TYR A 580 -22.40 25.06 43.31
C TYR A 580 -21.33 26.13 43.34
N LYS A 581 -20.56 26.12 44.42
CA LYS A 581 -19.37 26.94 44.56
C LYS A 581 -18.19 25.99 44.70
N GLY A 582 -17.34 25.91 43.68
CA GLY A 582 -16.15 25.07 43.72
C GLY A 582 -14.99 25.73 44.44
N GLU A 583 -13.98 24.92 44.76
CA GLU A 583 -12.67 25.39 45.20
C GLU A 583 -11.68 25.24 44.04
N CYS A 584 -10.68 26.11 43.97
CA CYS A 584 -9.70 26.05 42.90
C CYS A 584 -8.85 24.78 43.03
N LEU A 585 -8.59 24.08 41.93
CA LEU A 585 -7.78 22.85 41.95
C LEU A 585 -6.39 23.08 42.57
N ALA A 586 -5.80 24.26 42.38
CA ALA A 586 -4.53 24.63 42.99
C ALA A 586 -4.57 24.74 44.53
N THR A 587 -5.74 25.02 45.13
CA THR A 587 -5.87 25.27 46.57
C THR A 587 -6.17 24.01 47.39
N LEU A 588 -6.41 22.87 46.74
CA LEU A 588 -6.79 21.61 47.40
C LEU A 588 -5.60 20.76 47.89
N GLY A 589 -4.37 21.17 47.58
CA GLY A 589 -3.14 20.45 47.92
C GLY A 589 -2.41 20.94 49.16
N GLU A 590 -3.00 21.89 49.91
CA GLU A 590 -2.46 22.41 51.18
C GLU A 590 -3.09 21.75 52.41
#